data_AF-A0A1Y3MXH9-F1
#
_entry.id   AF-A0A1Y3MXH9-F1
#
_cell.length_a   1.000
_cell.length_b   1.000
_cell.length_c   1.000
_cell.angle_alpha   90.00
_cell.angle_beta   90.00
_cell.angle_gamma   90.00
#
_symmetry.space_group_name_H-M   'P 1'
#
loop_
_entity.id
_entity.type
_entity.pdbx_description
1 polymer ?
#
loop_
_entity_poly.entity_id
_entity_poly.type
_entity_poly.pdbx_seq_one_letter_code
_entity_poly.pdbx_strand_id
1 'polypeptide(L)'
;KSVNYPKYENLLSEGWMFGRKADVSDDQTRSFRNFAFVLLVVLITHVTISRIIQAIPSKTTSVKYRKIYSLVFSSIFLGVLYGTSLIKILILLSINYFIAKRFGKTKLNPILTWILNISLLFLNDYYRGYKFGSIWSALSFLDKFRGLMPRWDINYNYCVLRSISFNMDYYWCLKTKEESKDIESKIIEDDGTKDYRARVRDSLLEKDYNFFNYLIYLLYIPLYLAGPIITFNDFIYQINHRTSLNIKKTVIYAIRFIAVVLLFEWTLHFMYVNAIIRRRAYENFTPFDYCMLAYWSLINVWLK
;
A
#
# COMPACT_ATOMS: atom_id res chain seq x y z
N LYS A 1 -43.61 1.87 -4.28
CA LYS A 1 -42.25 1.65 -4.83
C LYS A 1 -41.72 3.00 -5.32
N SER A 2 -40.48 3.38 -4.99
CA SER A 2 -39.88 4.63 -5.48
C SER A 2 -39.84 4.65 -7.01
N VAL A 3 -40.21 5.78 -7.64
CA VAL A 3 -40.13 5.99 -9.09
C VAL A 3 -38.70 5.80 -9.61
N ASN A 4 -37.71 6.04 -8.75
CA ASN A 4 -36.30 5.94 -9.11
C ASN A 4 -35.74 4.52 -9.03
N TYR A 5 -36.34 3.61 -8.23
CA TYR A 5 -35.78 2.27 -7.99
C TYR A 5 -35.55 1.44 -9.26
N PRO A 6 -36.50 1.36 -10.22
CA PRO A 6 -36.29 0.61 -11.47
C PRO A 6 -35.08 1.10 -12.31
N LYS A 7 -34.63 2.34 -12.12
CA LYS A 7 -33.52 2.93 -12.90
C LYS A 7 -32.15 2.42 -12.48
N TYR A 8 -32.00 2.00 -11.22
CA TYR A 8 -30.72 1.57 -10.66
C TYR A 8 -30.73 0.15 -10.10
N GLU A 9 -31.88 -0.51 -10.06
CA GLU A 9 -32.00 -1.90 -9.57
C GLU A 9 -31.02 -2.86 -10.27
N ASN A 10 -30.75 -2.65 -11.56
CA ASN A 10 -29.81 -3.48 -12.32
C ASN A 10 -28.33 -3.34 -11.92
N LEU A 11 -27.99 -2.35 -11.08
CA LEU A 11 -26.65 -2.18 -10.52
C LEU A 11 -26.49 -2.86 -9.16
N LEU A 12 -27.60 -3.30 -8.54
CA LEU A 12 -27.59 -3.96 -7.26
C LEU A 12 -27.38 -5.46 -7.46
N SER A 13 -26.62 -6.09 -6.57
CA SER A 13 -26.47 -7.55 -6.53
C SER A 13 -27.31 -8.12 -5.40
N GLU A 14 -27.55 -9.44 -5.46
CA GLU A 14 -28.08 -10.14 -4.29
C GLU A 14 -27.15 -9.95 -3.09
N GLY A 15 -27.76 -9.65 -1.95
CA GLY A 15 -27.09 -9.40 -0.68
C GLY A 15 -27.39 -10.50 0.32
N TRP A 16 -26.63 -10.54 1.41
CA TRP A 16 -26.75 -11.59 2.43
C TRP A 16 -27.54 -11.11 3.67
N MET A 17 -27.75 -9.79 3.81
CA MET A 17 -28.46 -9.23 4.96
C MET A 17 -29.96 -9.04 4.72
N PHE A 18 -30.76 -9.69 5.55
CA PHE A 18 -32.22 -9.50 5.66
C PHE A 18 -32.98 -9.59 4.31
N GLY A 19 -32.48 -10.41 3.36
CA GLY A 19 -33.06 -10.54 2.02
C GLY A 19 -32.99 -9.27 1.16
N ARG A 20 -32.12 -8.31 1.52
CA ARG A 20 -31.93 -7.06 0.77
C ARG A 20 -30.83 -7.23 -0.28
N LYS A 21 -30.97 -6.50 -1.38
CA LYS A 21 -29.89 -6.33 -2.37
C LYS A 21 -28.78 -5.45 -1.78
N ALA A 22 -27.57 -5.56 -2.34
CA ALA A 22 -26.43 -4.75 -1.97
C ALA A 22 -26.01 -3.83 -3.12
N ASP A 23 -25.65 -2.59 -2.81
CA ASP A 23 -25.08 -1.65 -3.76
C ASP A 23 -23.60 -1.97 -4.02
N VAL A 24 -23.34 -2.76 -5.05
CA VAL A 24 -21.99 -3.07 -5.55
C VAL A 24 -21.71 -2.37 -6.88
N SER A 25 -22.31 -1.19 -7.07
CA SER A 25 -22.15 -0.38 -8.28
C SER A 25 -20.76 0.23 -8.42
N ASP A 26 -20.04 0.40 -7.32
CA ASP A 26 -18.63 0.81 -7.26
C ASP A 26 -17.69 -0.38 -7.53
N ASP A 27 -16.80 -0.21 -8.51
CA ASP A 27 -15.94 -1.30 -9.00
C ASP A 27 -14.94 -1.79 -7.95
N GLN A 28 -14.42 -0.90 -7.10
CA GLN A 28 -13.47 -1.26 -6.04
C GLN A 28 -14.16 -2.07 -4.93
N THR A 29 -15.35 -1.64 -4.49
CA THR A 29 -16.17 -2.34 -3.50
C THR A 29 -16.56 -3.73 -4.01
N ARG A 30 -17.02 -3.81 -5.26
CA ARG A 30 -17.36 -5.09 -5.89
C ARG A 30 -16.15 -6.02 -5.98
N SER A 31 -15.00 -5.50 -6.41
CA SER A 31 -13.77 -6.29 -6.52
C SER A 31 -13.29 -6.80 -5.16
N PHE A 32 -13.30 -5.93 -4.13
CA PHE A 32 -12.94 -6.33 -2.78
C PHE A 32 -13.84 -7.45 -2.26
N ARG A 33 -15.17 -7.32 -2.40
CA ARG A 33 -16.12 -8.35 -1.97
C ARG A 33 -15.91 -9.68 -2.67
N ASN A 34 -15.71 -9.66 -3.99
CA ASN A 34 -15.47 -10.88 -4.78
C ASN A 34 -14.21 -11.63 -4.34
N PHE A 35 -13.19 -10.91 -3.88
CA PHE A 35 -11.94 -11.50 -3.40
C PHE A 35 -11.81 -11.56 -1.88
N ALA A 36 -12.83 -11.15 -1.11
CA ALA A 36 -12.71 -10.99 0.35
C ALA A 36 -12.29 -12.28 1.05
N PHE A 37 -12.89 -13.41 0.67
CA PHE A 37 -12.52 -14.72 1.22
C PHE A 37 -11.10 -15.13 0.83
N VAL A 38 -10.70 -14.90 -0.43
CA VAL A 38 -9.33 -15.18 -0.91
C VAL A 38 -8.32 -14.32 -0.14
N LEU A 39 -8.60 -13.03 0.03
CA LEU A 39 -7.76 -12.11 0.80
C LEU A 39 -7.64 -12.52 2.27
N LEU A 40 -8.73 -13.03 2.88
CA LEU A 40 -8.71 -13.56 4.24
C LEU A 40 -7.79 -14.79 4.35
N VAL A 41 -7.91 -15.74 3.42
CA VAL A 41 -7.03 -16.93 3.36
C VAL A 41 -5.57 -16.53 3.17
N VAL A 42 -5.31 -15.59 2.25
CA VAL A 42 -3.96 -15.06 2.00
C VAL A 42 -3.40 -14.38 3.25
N LEU A 43 -4.21 -13.58 3.95
CA LEU A 43 -3.82 -12.91 5.19
C LEU A 43 -3.46 -13.92 6.29
N ILE A 44 -4.33 -14.90 6.55
CA ILE A 44 -4.10 -15.94 7.56
C ILE A 44 -2.83 -16.73 7.23
N THR A 45 -2.67 -17.13 5.97
CA THR A 45 -1.49 -17.85 5.50
C THR A 45 -0.23 -17.02 5.69
N HIS A 46 -0.26 -15.75 5.30
CA HIS A 46 0.87 -14.83 5.43
C HIS A 46 1.31 -14.65 6.88
N VAL A 47 0.35 -14.40 7.78
CA VAL A 47 0.62 -14.24 9.21
C VAL A 47 1.15 -15.55 9.80
N THR A 48 0.56 -16.69 9.46
CA THR A 48 0.97 -18.00 9.99
C THR A 48 2.40 -18.33 9.61
N ILE A 49 2.77 -18.21 8.33
CA ILE A 49 4.16 -18.46 7.87
C ILE A 49 5.12 -17.47 8.54
N SER A 50 4.77 -16.19 8.61
CA SER A 50 5.58 -15.17 9.28
C SER A 50 5.81 -15.48 10.77
N ARG A 51 4.80 -16.04 11.46
CA ARG A 51 4.91 -16.47 12.86
C ARG A 51 5.80 -17.70 13.03
N ILE A 52 5.72 -18.67 12.12
CA ILE A 52 6.59 -19.85 12.10
C ILE A 52 8.05 -19.42 11.92
N ILE A 53 8.33 -18.52 10.98
CA ILE A 53 9.70 -18.00 10.77
C ILE A 53 10.20 -17.26 12.02
N GLN A 54 9.34 -16.50 12.69
CA GLN A 54 9.69 -15.78 13.92
C GLN A 54 9.90 -16.71 15.13
N ALA A 55 9.42 -17.96 15.08
CA ALA A 55 9.64 -18.95 16.14
C ALA A 55 11.04 -19.60 16.08
N ILE A 56 11.82 -19.34 15.02
CA ILE A 56 13.21 -19.82 14.91
C ILE A 56 14.06 -19.20 16.04
N PRO A 57 14.78 -20.00 16.86
CA PRO A 57 15.49 -19.51 18.04
C PRO A 57 16.54 -18.42 17.75
N SER A 58 17.26 -18.54 16.63
CA SER A 58 18.26 -17.53 16.23
C SER A 58 17.57 -16.27 15.69
N LYS A 59 17.70 -15.15 16.42
CA LYS A 59 17.20 -13.82 16.00
C LYS A 59 17.73 -13.41 14.62
N THR A 60 19.02 -13.59 14.38
CA THR A 60 19.65 -13.23 13.09
C THR A 60 19.06 -14.04 11.94
N THR A 61 18.89 -15.35 12.16
CA THR A 61 18.36 -16.27 11.16
C THR A 61 16.87 -16.00 10.89
N SER A 62 16.06 -15.78 11.94
CA SER A 62 14.64 -15.49 11.82
C SER A 62 14.38 -14.18 11.08
N VAL A 63 15.13 -13.12 11.39
CA VAL A 63 15.06 -11.82 10.68
C VAL A 63 15.42 -11.98 9.20
N LYS A 64 16.52 -12.69 8.89
CA LYS A 64 16.95 -12.94 7.51
C LYS A 64 15.86 -13.66 6.71
N TYR A 65 15.32 -14.76 7.23
CA TYR A 65 14.27 -15.50 6.54
C TYR A 65 12.96 -14.72 6.45
N ARG A 66 12.62 -13.89 7.44
CA ARG A 66 11.43 -13.03 7.39
C ARG A 66 11.53 -11.98 6.29
N LYS A 67 12.72 -11.40 6.09
CA LYS A 67 13.02 -10.47 4.98
C LYS A 67 12.87 -11.14 3.62
N ILE A 68 13.50 -12.32 3.44
CA ILE A 68 13.40 -13.11 2.20
C ILE A 68 11.95 -13.49 1.92
N TYR A 69 11.26 -14.04 2.93
CA TYR A 69 9.85 -14.42 2.83
C TYR A 69 8.98 -13.23 2.43
N SER A 70 9.14 -12.08 3.09
CA SER A 70 8.38 -10.86 2.75
C SER A 70 8.58 -10.46 1.30
N LEU A 71 9.82 -10.47 0.80
CA LEU A 71 10.09 -10.11 -0.59
C LEU A 71 9.50 -11.10 -1.59
N VAL A 72 9.63 -12.41 -1.33
CA VAL A 72 9.09 -13.47 -2.18
C VAL A 72 7.56 -13.39 -2.22
N PHE A 73 6.93 -13.30 -1.05
CA PHE A 73 5.49 -13.13 -0.93
C PHE A 73 5.00 -11.89 -1.66
N SER A 74 5.66 -10.75 -1.44
CA SER A 74 5.35 -9.50 -2.15
C SER A 74 5.49 -9.63 -3.65
N SER A 75 6.55 -10.27 -4.14
CA SER A 75 6.78 -10.44 -5.59
C SER A 75 5.69 -11.30 -6.23
N ILE A 76 5.28 -12.39 -5.57
CA ILE A 76 4.20 -13.27 -6.05
C ILE A 76 2.87 -12.51 -6.01
N PHE A 77 2.55 -11.87 -4.88
CA PHE A 77 1.29 -11.15 -4.71
C PHE A 77 1.15 -9.99 -5.70
N LEU A 78 2.19 -9.16 -5.85
CA LEU A 78 2.18 -8.08 -6.84
C LEU A 78 2.22 -8.60 -8.28
N GLY A 79 2.83 -9.77 -8.52
CA GLY A 79 2.78 -10.44 -9.82
C GLY A 79 1.35 -10.84 -10.20
N VAL A 80 0.57 -11.39 -9.27
CA VAL A 80 -0.87 -11.66 -9.47
C VAL A 80 -1.65 -10.36 -9.65
N LEU A 81 -1.33 -9.34 -8.84
CA LEU A 81 -2.08 -8.08 -8.82
C LEU A 81 -1.85 -7.25 -10.08
N TYR A 82 -0.61 -7.14 -10.56
CA TYR A 82 -0.21 -6.21 -11.64
C TYR A 82 0.30 -6.90 -12.90
N GLY A 83 0.50 -8.21 -12.87
CA GLY A 83 1.03 -8.98 -14.01
C GLY A 83 2.37 -8.43 -14.49
N THR A 84 2.48 -8.20 -15.79
CA THR A 84 3.69 -7.68 -16.44
C THR A 84 4.02 -6.25 -16.05
N SER A 85 3.05 -5.49 -15.51
CA SER A 85 3.30 -4.12 -15.04
C SER A 85 4.23 -4.07 -13.84
N LEU A 86 4.42 -5.19 -13.12
CA LEU A 86 5.45 -5.30 -12.08
C LEU A 86 6.85 -5.01 -12.62
N ILE A 87 7.13 -5.34 -13.88
CA ILE A 87 8.42 -5.03 -14.53
C ILE A 87 8.63 -3.51 -14.57
N LYS A 88 7.60 -2.74 -14.93
CA LYS A 88 7.65 -1.27 -14.96
C LYS A 88 7.94 -0.72 -13.57
N ILE A 89 7.21 -1.21 -12.56
CA ILE A 89 7.42 -0.83 -11.15
C ILE A 89 8.87 -1.07 -10.76
N LEU A 90 9.41 -2.28 -10.99
CA LEU A 90 10.78 -2.62 -10.62
C LEU A 90 11.82 -1.76 -11.34
N ILE A 91 11.61 -1.40 -12.61
CA ILE A 91 12.48 -0.47 -13.35
C ILE A 91 12.46 0.92 -12.69
N LEU A 92 11.28 1.48 -12.41
CA LEU A 92 11.15 2.80 -11.79
C LEU A 92 11.78 2.86 -10.39
N LEU A 93 11.63 1.79 -9.61
CA LEU A 93 12.29 1.65 -8.31
C LEU A 93 13.82 1.54 -8.45
N SER A 94 14.29 0.79 -9.46
CA SER A 94 15.73 0.65 -9.72
C SER A 94 16.38 1.98 -10.12
N ILE A 95 15.69 2.78 -10.93
CA ILE A 95 16.15 4.14 -11.31
C ILE A 95 16.23 5.03 -10.05
N ASN A 96 15.22 5.00 -9.18
CA ASN A 96 15.23 5.74 -7.92
C ASN A 96 16.40 5.34 -7.00
N TYR A 97 16.60 4.04 -6.82
CA TYR A 97 17.72 3.52 -6.03
C TYR A 97 19.08 3.90 -6.64
N PHE A 98 19.20 3.85 -7.97
CA PHE A 98 20.41 4.25 -8.67
C PHE A 98 20.76 5.72 -8.39
N ILE A 99 19.79 6.63 -8.43
CA ILE A 99 20.01 8.04 -8.08
C ILE A 99 20.58 8.14 -6.66
N ALA A 100 19.95 7.47 -5.69
CA ALA A 100 20.40 7.50 -4.30
C ALA A 100 21.85 7.05 -4.16
N LYS A 101 22.20 5.89 -4.73
CA LYS A 101 23.54 5.31 -4.58
C LYS A 101 24.59 6.03 -5.42
N ARG A 102 24.25 6.54 -6.60
CA ARG A 102 25.18 7.25 -7.49
C ARG A 102 25.55 8.63 -6.96
N PHE A 103 24.56 9.39 -6.46
CA PHE A 103 24.77 10.76 -6.01
C PHE A 103 25.04 10.86 -4.51
N GLY A 104 24.69 9.83 -3.72
CA GLY A 104 25.10 9.68 -2.32
C GLY A 104 24.86 10.93 -1.47
N LYS A 105 25.94 11.49 -0.91
CA LYS A 105 25.93 12.69 -0.05
C LYS A 105 25.89 14.03 -0.80
N THR A 106 25.93 14.02 -2.13
CA THR A 106 25.88 15.25 -2.92
C THR A 106 24.48 15.86 -2.89
N LYS A 107 24.37 17.19 -3.02
CA LYS A 107 23.07 17.88 -3.12
C LYS A 107 22.25 17.44 -4.33
N LEU A 108 22.87 16.80 -5.33
CA LEU A 108 22.17 16.24 -6.49
C LEU A 108 21.25 15.08 -6.11
N ASN A 109 21.57 14.30 -5.07
CA ASN A 109 20.72 13.18 -4.64
C ASN A 109 19.28 13.65 -4.30
N PRO A 110 19.07 14.56 -3.32
CA PRO A 110 17.72 15.03 -3.01
C PRO A 110 17.07 15.74 -4.20
N ILE A 111 17.80 16.59 -4.94
CA ILE A 111 17.26 17.34 -6.09
C ILE A 111 16.71 16.37 -7.16
N LEU A 112 17.53 15.43 -7.62
CA LEU A 112 17.14 14.48 -8.66
C LEU A 112 16.06 13.51 -8.18
N THR A 113 16.09 13.12 -6.90
CA THR A 113 15.04 12.30 -6.27
C THR A 113 13.68 13.00 -6.36
N TRP A 114 13.59 14.25 -5.92
CA TRP A 114 12.34 15.00 -5.93
C TRP A 114 11.85 15.27 -7.35
N ILE A 115 12.74 15.71 -8.24
CA ILE A 115 12.38 15.95 -9.66
C ILE A 115 11.84 14.68 -10.31
N LEU A 116 12.54 13.55 -10.16
CA LEU A 116 12.09 12.28 -10.74
C LEU A 116 10.72 11.87 -10.17
N ASN A 117 10.58 11.86 -8.84
CA ASN A 117 9.37 11.35 -8.19
C ASN A 117 8.13 12.22 -8.48
N ILE A 118 8.27 13.54 -8.45
CA ILE A 118 7.19 14.45 -8.84
C ILE A 118 6.82 14.24 -10.31
N SER A 119 7.83 14.15 -11.19
CA SER A 119 7.59 13.87 -12.62
C SER A 119 6.85 12.54 -12.82
N LEU A 120 7.23 11.49 -12.08
CA LEU A 120 6.55 10.19 -12.15
C LEU A 120 5.09 10.27 -11.72
N LEU A 121 4.71 11.09 -10.72
CA LEU A 121 3.31 11.28 -10.34
C LEU A 121 2.48 11.82 -11.53
N PHE A 122 2.97 12.88 -12.18
CA PHE A 122 2.28 13.49 -13.31
C PHE A 122 2.27 12.59 -14.56
N LEU A 123 3.40 11.96 -14.88
CA LEU A 123 3.52 11.10 -16.05
C LEU A 123 2.67 9.83 -15.89
N ASN A 124 2.63 9.25 -14.69
CA ASN A 124 1.82 8.06 -14.42
C ASN A 124 0.32 8.35 -14.61
N ASP A 125 -0.15 9.51 -14.12
CA ASP A 125 -1.55 9.91 -14.29
C ASP A 125 -1.88 10.24 -15.76
N TYR A 126 -1.04 11.04 -16.41
CA TYR A 126 -1.22 11.43 -17.81
C TYR A 126 -1.23 10.23 -18.77
N TYR A 127 -0.28 9.31 -18.62
CA TYR A 127 -0.14 8.13 -19.49
C TYR A 127 -0.87 6.88 -18.98
N ARG A 128 -1.60 6.98 -17.85
CA ARG A 128 -2.39 5.89 -17.26
C ARG A 128 -1.60 4.58 -17.10
N GLY A 129 -0.38 4.66 -16.59
CA GLY A 129 0.45 3.49 -16.27
C GLY A 129 1.24 2.85 -17.43
N TYR A 130 1.43 3.58 -18.54
CA TYR A 130 2.24 3.23 -19.73
C TYR A 130 1.86 1.90 -20.41
N LYS A 131 1.78 1.87 -21.73
CA LYS A 131 1.63 0.60 -22.49
C LYS A 131 2.99 0.17 -23.02
N PHE A 132 3.34 -1.11 -22.87
CA PHE A 132 4.59 -1.66 -23.41
C PHE A 132 4.66 -1.50 -24.93
N GLY A 133 3.57 -1.77 -25.65
CA GLY A 133 3.49 -1.62 -27.10
C GLY A 133 3.66 -0.17 -27.58
N SER A 134 3.39 0.82 -26.73
CA SER A 134 3.63 2.24 -27.04
C SER A 134 5.10 2.64 -26.86
N ILE A 135 5.86 1.93 -26.01
CA ILE A 135 7.30 2.12 -25.86
C ILE A 135 8.04 1.41 -26.99
N TRP A 136 7.69 0.14 -27.22
CA TRP A 136 8.26 -0.68 -28.28
C TRP A 136 7.24 -1.72 -28.74
N SER A 137 6.90 -1.72 -30.03
CA SER A 137 5.83 -2.55 -30.60
C SER A 137 6.03 -4.05 -30.37
N ALA A 138 7.28 -4.52 -30.35
CA ALA A 138 7.64 -5.91 -30.06
C ALA A 138 7.22 -6.38 -28.66
N LEU A 139 7.06 -5.46 -27.69
CA LEU A 139 6.64 -5.78 -26.31
C LEU A 139 5.13 -5.74 -26.12
N SER A 140 4.34 -5.48 -27.17
CA SER A 140 2.88 -5.38 -27.09
C SER A 140 2.20 -6.64 -26.52
N PHE A 141 2.82 -7.82 -26.64
CA PHE A 141 2.31 -9.06 -26.05
C PHE A 141 2.25 -8.99 -24.51
N LEU A 142 3.14 -8.22 -23.86
CA LEU A 142 3.15 -8.05 -22.41
C LEU A 142 1.92 -7.27 -21.92
N ASP A 143 1.36 -6.39 -22.76
CA ASP A 143 0.17 -5.62 -22.41
C ASP A 143 -1.10 -6.48 -22.29
N LYS A 144 -1.07 -7.75 -22.69
CA LYS A 144 -2.18 -8.71 -22.52
C LYS A 144 -2.29 -9.21 -21.08
N PHE A 145 -1.20 -9.21 -20.32
CA PHE A 145 -1.12 -9.82 -18.98
C PHE A 145 -1.04 -8.75 -17.87
N ARG A 146 -2.14 -8.02 -17.64
CA ARG A 146 -2.16 -6.84 -16.73
C ARG A 146 -2.48 -7.13 -15.26
N GLY A 147 -2.66 -8.40 -14.90
CA GLY A 147 -3.05 -8.80 -13.54
C GLY A 147 -4.48 -8.40 -13.16
N LEU A 148 -4.84 -8.60 -11.89
CA LEU A 148 -6.17 -8.32 -11.35
C LEU A 148 -6.49 -6.82 -11.25
N MET A 149 -5.48 -5.96 -11.06
CA MET A 149 -5.61 -4.51 -10.94
C MET A 149 -4.70 -3.80 -11.96
N PRO A 150 -5.16 -3.60 -13.22
CA PRO A 150 -4.33 -3.02 -14.27
C PRO A 150 -3.81 -1.60 -13.98
N ARG A 151 -4.48 -0.87 -13.09
CA ARG A 151 -4.16 0.51 -12.67
C ARG A 151 -3.11 0.53 -11.57
N TRP A 152 -1.94 -0.04 -11.86
CA TRP A 152 -0.80 -0.07 -10.94
C TRP A 152 -0.29 1.33 -10.59
N ASP A 153 -0.46 2.27 -11.51
CA ASP A 153 -0.04 3.67 -11.44
C ASP A 153 -0.62 4.41 -10.23
N ILE A 154 -1.86 4.08 -9.83
CA ILE A 154 -2.52 4.72 -8.68
C ILE A 154 -1.81 4.34 -7.38
N ASN A 155 -1.56 3.04 -7.17
CA ASN A 155 -0.95 2.55 -5.93
C ASN A 155 0.56 2.82 -5.90
N TYR A 156 1.19 3.04 -7.06
CA TYR A 156 2.61 3.40 -7.14
C TYR A 156 2.92 4.74 -6.44
N ASN A 157 1.93 5.60 -6.18
CA ASN A 157 2.09 6.81 -5.39
C ASN A 157 2.68 6.53 -3.99
N TYR A 158 2.35 5.38 -3.37
CA TYR A 158 2.96 4.95 -2.12
C TYR A 158 4.46 4.62 -2.28
N CYS A 159 4.82 3.97 -3.39
CA CYS A 159 6.22 3.70 -3.74
C CYS A 159 7.02 4.98 -3.98
N VAL A 160 6.40 6.01 -4.55
CA VAL A 160 7.03 7.33 -4.74
C VAL A 160 7.42 7.93 -3.39
N LEU A 161 6.46 8.06 -2.47
CA LEU A 161 6.70 8.66 -1.15
C LEU A 161 7.78 7.89 -0.36
N ARG A 162 7.72 6.57 -0.44
CA ARG A 162 8.67 5.69 0.25
C ARG A 162 10.04 5.74 -0.42
N SER A 163 10.13 5.85 -1.74
CA SER A 163 11.42 6.02 -2.44
C SER A 163 12.09 7.33 -2.05
N ILE A 164 11.32 8.42 -1.95
CA ILE A 164 11.82 9.69 -1.42
C ILE A 164 12.37 9.49 0.00
N SER A 165 11.60 8.85 0.89
CA SER A 165 12.07 8.57 2.25
C SER A 165 13.39 7.79 2.27
N PHE A 166 13.54 6.71 1.48
CA PHE A 166 14.79 5.97 1.41
C PHE A 166 15.96 6.85 0.96
N ASN A 167 15.78 7.60 -0.13
CA ASN A 167 16.84 8.45 -0.70
C ASN A 167 17.27 9.55 0.28
N MET A 168 16.31 10.15 0.99
CA MET A 168 16.57 11.16 2.01
C MET A 168 17.24 10.55 3.26
N ASP A 169 16.74 9.41 3.76
CA ASP A 169 17.33 8.72 4.91
C ASP A 169 18.79 8.31 4.62
N TYR A 170 19.07 7.84 3.40
CA TYR A 170 20.43 7.52 2.96
C TYR A 170 21.32 8.77 2.82
N TYR A 171 20.80 9.85 2.23
CA TYR A 171 21.52 11.12 2.10
C TYR A 171 21.96 11.65 3.47
N TRP A 172 21.03 11.67 4.44
CA TRP A 172 21.29 12.16 5.79
C TRP A 172 22.24 11.24 6.56
N CYS A 173 22.11 9.92 6.42
CA CYS A 173 23.07 8.97 7.00
C CYS A 173 24.52 9.30 6.59
N LEU A 174 24.75 9.54 5.30
CA LEU A 174 26.08 9.89 4.79
C LEU A 174 26.54 11.29 5.22
N LYS A 175 25.62 12.26 5.31
CA LYS A 175 25.93 13.63 5.74
C LYS A 175 26.32 13.69 7.21
N THR A 176 25.54 13.05 8.07
CA THR A 176 25.86 12.95 9.50
C THR A 176 27.20 12.28 9.70
N LYS A 177 27.49 11.18 8.98
CA LYS A 177 28.79 10.49 9.03
C LYS A 177 29.97 11.37 8.62
N GLU A 178 29.79 12.26 7.65
CA GLU A 178 30.83 13.20 7.18
C GLU A 178 31.08 14.33 8.20
N GLU A 179 30.04 14.84 8.83
CA GLU A 179 30.11 15.93 9.82
C GLU A 179 30.64 15.44 11.17
N SER A 180 30.30 14.21 11.55
CA SER A 180 30.85 13.53 12.70
C SER A 180 32.25 12.98 12.37
N LYS A 181 33.28 13.84 12.39
CA LYS A 181 34.70 13.41 12.30
C LYS A 181 35.13 12.40 13.37
N ASP A 182 34.28 12.13 14.35
CA ASP A 182 34.62 11.41 15.58
C ASP A 182 33.44 10.59 16.11
N ILE A 183 32.86 9.67 15.33
CA ILE A 183 31.77 8.81 15.83
C ILE A 183 31.84 7.39 15.24
N GLU A 184 32.74 6.60 15.81
CA GLU A 184 32.49 5.17 16.05
C GLU A 184 31.54 4.99 17.27
N SER A 185 31.11 6.10 17.91
CA SER A 185 30.53 6.14 19.27
C SER A 185 29.03 6.47 19.38
N LYS A 186 28.24 6.42 18.30
CA LYS A 186 26.75 6.44 18.37
C LYS A 186 26.07 5.46 17.40
N ILE A 187 26.78 4.45 16.95
CA ILE A 187 26.10 3.18 16.62
C ILE A 187 25.88 2.52 17.98
N ILE A 188 24.90 3.01 18.73
CA ILE A 188 24.43 2.29 19.92
C ILE A 188 24.08 0.89 19.42
N GLU A 189 24.70 -0.14 19.98
CA GLU A 189 24.25 -1.51 19.78
C GLU A 189 22.74 -1.52 20.05
N ASP A 190 21.98 -1.72 18.99
CA ASP A 190 20.55 -1.52 19.01
C ASP A 190 19.90 -2.64 19.82
N ASP A 191 19.57 -2.34 21.08
CA ASP A 191 18.97 -3.25 22.03
C ASP A 191 17.47 -3.53 21.75
N GLY A 192 16.90 -2.88 20.74
CA GLY A 192 15.48 -3.03 20.38
C GLY A 192 14.52 -2.18 21.22
N THR A 193 15.03 -1.24 22.03
CA THR A 193 14.20 -0.44 22.96
C THR A 193 13.85 0.96 22.46
N LYS A 194 14.26 1.34 21.24
CA LYS A 194 14.04 2.69 20.72
C LYS A 194 12.56 3.06 20.63
N ASP A 195 12.24 4.24 21.13
CA ASP A 195 10.93 4.86 20.96
C ASP A 195 10.68 5.25 19.49
N TYR A 196 9.43 5.58 19.15
CA TYR A 196 9.08 5.92 17.76
C TYR A 196 9.89 7.09 17.20
N ARG A 197 10.13 8.13 18.01
CA ARG A 197 10.85 9.33 17.56
C ARG A 197 12.32 9.02 17.25
N ALA A 198 12.98 8.22 18.10
CA ALA A 198 14.35 7.79 17.87
C ALA A 198 14.47 6.91 16.63
N ARG A 199 13.52 5.97 16.40
CA ARG A 199 13.53 5.11 15.20
C ARG A 199 13.42 5.87 13.89
N VAL A 200 12.68 6.98 13.88
CA VAL A 200 12.53 7.83 12.70
C VAL A 200 13.77 8.70 12.48
N ARG A 201 14.31 9.29 13.55
CA ARG A 201 15.40 10.27 13.48
C ARG A 201 16.77 9.63 13.27
N ASP A 202 17.03 8.52 13.96
CA ASP A 202 18.36 7.92 13.98
C ASP A 202 18.62 7.17 12.67
N SER A 203 19.79 7.39 12.08
CA SER A 203 20.21 6.66 10.88
C SER A 203 20.57 5.21 11.20
N LEU A 204 20.39 4.33 10.21
CA LEU A 204 20.86 2.95 10.27
C LEU A 204 22.36 2.87 9.92
N LEU A 205 22.91 1.67 9.99
CA LEU A 205 24.21 1.38 9.42
C LEU A 205 24.17 1.55 7.90
N GLU A 206 25.24 2.11 7.33
CA GLU A 206 25.33 2.35 5.88
C GLU A 206 25.07 1.08 5.05
N LYS A 207 25.52 -0.08 5.54
CA LYS A 207 25.31 -1.39 4.90
C LYS A 207 23.84 -1.79 4.78
N ASP A 208 22.97 -1.27 5.63
CA ASP A 208 21.53 -1.56 5.61
C ASP A 208 20.81 -0.80 4.49
N TYR A 209 21.41 0.28 3.95
CA TYR A 209 20.93 0.99 2.75
C TYR A 209 21.37 0.28 1.47
N ASN A 210 20.87 -0.94 1.30
CA ASN A 210 21.11 -1.82 0.15
C ASN A 210 19.81 -2.10 -0.62
N PHE A 211 19.96 -2.59 -1.86
CA PHE A 211 18.83 -2.80 -2.77
C PHE A 211 17.81 -3.83 -2.26
N PHE A 212 18.28 -4.86 -1.53
CA PHE A 212 17.40 -5.88 -0.97
C PHE A 212 16.46 -5.31 0.10
N ASN A 213 17.01 -4.57 1.08
CA ASN A 213 16.21 -3.88 2.09
C ASN A 213 15.30 -2.81 1.46
N TYR A 214 15.77 -2.11 0.43
CA TYR A 214 14.98 -1.12 -0.34
C TYR A 214 13.74 -1.76 -0.98
N LEU A 215 13.89 -2.89 -1.67
CA LEU A 215 12.76 -3.60 -2.28
C LEU A 215 11.81 -4.17 -1.23
N ILE A 216 12.30 -4.76 -0.14
CA ILE A 216 11.43 -5.27 0.94
C ILE A 216 10.60 -4.13 1.50
N TYR A 217 11.23 -2.99 1.78
CA TYR A 217 10.53 -1.81 2.24
C TYR A 217 9.43 -1.47 1.24
N LEU A 218 9.76 -1.07 0.01
CA LEU A 218 8.78 -0.57 -0.95
C LEU A 218 7.67 -1.55 -1.30
N LEU A 219 8.00 -2.83 -1.47
CA LEU A 219 7.06 -3.83 -1.95
C LEU A 219 6.30 -4.54 -0.83
N TYR A 220 6.52 -4.20 0.45
CA TYR A 220 5.85 -4.86 1.58
C TYR A 220 4.33 -4.75 1.48
N ILE A 221 3.64 -5.87 1.19
CA ILE A 221 2.20 -5.89 0.85
C ILE A 221 1.32 -5.17 1.87
N PRO A 222 1.47 -5.41 3.20
CA PRO A 222 0.63 -4.73 4.18
C PRO A 222 0.71 -3.20 4.15
N LEU A 223 1.78 -2.65 3.56
CA LEU A 223 2.00 -1.20 3.42
C LEU A 223 1.93 -0.71 1.97
N TYR A 224 1.74 -1.59 0.99
CA TYR A 224 1.83 -1.25 -0.42
C TYR A 224 0.57 -0.54 -0.94
N LEU A 225 -0.62 -1.06 -0.60
CA LEU A 225 -1.89 -0.60 -1.22
C LEU A 225 -2.49 0.62 -0.53
N ALA A 226 -2.61 0.55 0.80
CA ALA A 226 -3.31 1.57 1.59
C ALA A 226 -2.74 1.68 3.02
N GLY A 227 -1.49 1.28 3.23
CA GLY A 227 -0.87 1.33 4.55
C GLY A 227 -0.35 2.74 4.90
N PRO A 228 -0.11 3.01 6.19
CA PRO A 228 0.52 4.24 6.61
C PRO A 228 1.92 4.37 6.01
N ILE A 229 2.28 5.58 5.58
CA ILE A 229 3.63 5.89 5.15
C ILE A 229 4.53 5.95 6.39
N ILE A 230 5.53 5.08 6.43
CA ILE A 230 6.58 5.03 7.45
C ILE A 230 7.93 5.26 6.79
N THR A 231 8.91 5.74 7.54
CA THR A 231 10.26 5.97 7.00
C THR A 231 11.02 4.66 6.78
N PHE A 232 12.07 4.70 5.95
CA PHE A 232 12.91 3.52 5.72
C PHE A 232 13.62 3.08 6.99
N ASN A 233 14.14 4.05 7.76
CA ASN A 233 14.82 3.78 9.03
C ASN A 233 13.90 3.03 10.02
N ASP A 234 12.67 3.54 10.22
CA ASP A 234 11.70 2.93 11.13
C ASP A 234 11.26 1.53 10.65
N PHE A 235 11.03 1.36 9.34
CA PHE A 235 10.67 0.05 8.79
C PHE A 235 11.76 -1.01 9.00
N ILE A 236 13.02 -0.69 8.68
CA ILE A 236 14.13 -1.65 8.83
C ILE A 236 14.41 -1.92 10.30
N TYR A 237 14.24 -0.91 11.17
CA TYR A 237 14.29 -1.13 12.61
C TYR A 237 13.24 -2.17 13.05
N GLN A 238 11.97 -1.98 12.67
CA GLN A 238 10.86 -2.85 13.07
C GLN A 238 10.93 -4.27 12.47
N ILE A 239 11.54 -4.45 11.30
CA ILE A 239 11.71 -5.80 10.75
C ILE A 239 12.85 -6.55 11.44
N ASN A 240 13.89 -5.83 11.91
CA ASN A 240 15.04 -6.38 12.62
C ASN A 240 14.74 -6.63 14.11
N HIS A 241 13.82 -5.86 14.70
CA HIS A 241 13.46 -5.93 16.11
C HIS A 241 12.03 -6.44 16.29
N ARG A 242 11.88 -7.51 17.09
CA ARG A 242 10.56 -8.03 17.42
C ARG A 242 9.87 -7.07 18.38
N THR A 243 8.90 -6.31 17.90
CA THR A 243 8.03 -5.53 18.78
C THR A 243 6.98 -6.46 19.42
N SER A 244 6.97 -6.55 20.75
CA SER A 244 5.90 -7.26 21.46
C SER A 244 4.62 -6.43 21.40
N LEU A 245 3.64 -6.87 20.60
CA LEU A 245 2.33 -6.24 20.56
C LEU A 245 1.48 -6.73 21.73
N ASN A 246 0.79 -5.80 22.38
CA ASN A 246 -0.16 -6.14 23.44
C ASN A 246 -1.39 -6.83 22.83
N ILE A 247 -1.59 -8.10 23.18
CA ILE A 247 -2.68 -8.95 22.66
C ILE A 247 -4.05 -8.30 22.89
N LYS A 248 -4.28 -7.69 24.06
CA LYS A 248 -5.54 -7.00 24.37
C LYS A 248 -5.81 -5.88 23.36
N LYS A 249 -4.78 -5.07 23.03
CA LYS A 249 -4.91 -4.02 22.00
C LYS A 249 -5.20 -4.64 20.63
N THR A 250 -4.46 -5.69 20.24
CA THR A 250 -4.68 -6.38 18.96
C THR A 250 -6.10 -6.92 18.82
N VAL A 251 -6.65 -7.55 19.86
CA VAL A 251 -8.02 -8.07 19.86
C VAL A 251 -9.04 -6.93 19.76
N ILE A 252 -8.86 -5.83 20.49
CA ILE A 252 -9.74 -4.66 20.39
C ILE A 252 -9.73 -4.08 18.97
N TYR A 253 -8.57 -3.97 18.32
CA TYR A 253 -8.49 -3.51 16.93
C TYR A 253 -9.16 -4.48 15.96
N ALA A 254 -9.05 -5.79 16.18
CA ALA A 254 -9.73 -6.80 15.37
C ALA A 254 -11.27 -6.69 15.50
N ILE A 255 -11.79 -6.51 16.71
CA ILE A 255 -13.23 -6.28 16.95
C ILE A 255 -13.70 -5.00 16.27
N ARG A 256 -12.93 -3.90 16.39
CA ARG A 256 -13.24 -2.63 15.70
C ARG A 256 -13.27 -2.81 14.19
N PHE A 257 -12.32 -3.54 13.62
CA PHE A 257 -12.28 -3.84 12.19
C PHE A 257 -13.53 -4.59 11.75
N ILE A 258 -13.93 -5.65 12.47
CA ILE A 258 -15.16 -6.40 12.18
C ILE A 258 -16.39 -5.48 12.26
N ALA A 259 -16.48 -4.62 13.28
CA ALA A 259 -17.58 -3.67 13.42
C ALA A 259 -17.66 -2.69 12.24
N VAL A 260 -16.52 -2.18 11.75
CA VAL A 260 -16.46 -1.31 10.57
C VAL A 260 -16.87 -2.07 9.30
N VAL A 261 -16.42 -3.31 9.11
CA VAL A 261 -16.84 -4.15 7.96
C VAL A 261 -18.35 -4.40 7.99
N LEU A 262 -18.92 -4.73 9.15
CA LEU A 262 -20.37 -4.92 9.30
C LEU A 262 -21.15 -3.63 9.05
N LEU A 263 -20.65 -2.49 9.55
CA LEU A 263 -21.25 -1.19 9.30
C LEU A 263 -21.21 -0.84 7.80
N PHE A 264 -20.09 -1.08 7.12
CA PHE A 264 -19.97 -0.85 5.68
C PHE A 264 -20.89 -1.77 4.90
N GLU A 265 -20.94 -3.07 5.22
CA GLU A 265 -21.91 -3.97 4.59
C GLU A 265 -23.35 -3.50 4.85
N TRP A 266 -23.66 -2.98 6.04
CA TRP A 266 -24.97 -2.43 6.36
C TRP A 266 -25.27 -1.21 5.48
N THR A 267 -24.33 -0.28 5.29
CA THR A 267 -24.54 0.86 4.38
C THR A 267 -24.83 0.40 2.95
N LEU A 268 -24.13 -0.63 2.44
CA LEU A 268 -24.37 -1.16 1.10
C LEU A 268 -25.77 -1.78 0.92
N HIS A 269 -26.35 -2.39 1.97
CA HIS A 269 -27.66 -3.05 1.89
C HIS A 269 -28.85 -2.12 2.17
N PHE A 270 -28.61 -1.00 2.85
CA PHE A 270 -29.67 -0.07 3.27
C PHE A 270 -29.61 1.28 2.55
N MET A 271 -28.46 1.68 2.04
CA MET A 271 -28.22 3.00 1.44
C MET A 271 -27.57 2.87 0.05
N TYR A 272 -28.40 2.76 -0.99
CA TYR A 272 -27.98 2.55 -2.39
C TYR A 272 -27.46 3.81 -3.10
N VAL A 273 -26.63 4.58 -2.39
CA VAL A 273 -26.21 5.93 -2.77
C VAL A 273 -25.36 5.91 -4.05
N ASN A 274 -24.44 4.96 -4.18
CA ASN A 274 -23.56 4.88 -5.35
C ASN A 274 -24.36 4.51 -6.59
N ALA A 275 -25.30 3.56 -6.47
CA ALA A 275 -26.18 3.16 -7.55
C ALA A 275 -27.08 4.31 -8.03
N ILE A 276 -27.66 5.07 -7.07
CA ILE A 276 -28.48 6.25 -7.36
C ILE A 276 -27.67 7.32 -8.10
N ILE A 277 -26.47 7.67 -7.61
CA ILE A 277 -25.60 8.69 -8.24
C ILE A 277 -25.18 8.24 -9.64
N ARG A 278 -24.75 6.98 -9.79
CA ARG A 278 -24.26 6.43 -11.06
C ARG A 278 -25.32 6.42 -12.16
N ARG A 279 -26.59 6.21 -11.79
CA ARG A 279 -27.74 6.24 -12.72
C ARG A 279 -28.44 7.58 -12.79
N ARG A 280 -27.97 8.58 -12.03
CA ARG A 280 -28.63 9.88 -11.87
C ARG A 280 -30.11 9.73 -11.49
N ALA A 281 -30.42 8.73 -10.66
CA ALA A 281 -31.79 8.31 -10.34
C ALA A 281 -32.34 9.07 -9.12
N TYR A 282 -32.36 10.40 -9.23
CA TYR A 282 -32.76 11.32 -8.16
C TYR A 282 -33.89 12.25 -8.62
N GLU A 283 -34.81 11.76 -9.48
CA GLU A 283 -35.99 12.53 -9.85
C GLU A 283 -36.86 12.81 -8.62
N ASN A 284 -37.38 14.04 -8.56
CA ASN A 284 -38.19 14.56 -7.45
C ASN A 284 -37.47 14.59 -6.09
N PHE A 285 -36.14 14.55 -6.07
CA PHE A 285 -35.38 14.78 -4.84
C PHE A 285 -35.52 16.24 -4.41
N THR A 286 -35.84 16.44 -3.15
CA THR A 286 -35.80 17.77 -2.51
C THR A 286 -34.34 18.21 -2.33
N PRO A 287 -34.08 19.51 -2.08
CA PRO A 287 -32.73 19.98 -1.73
C PRO A 287 -32.11 19.21 -0.54
N PHE A 288 -32.94 18.79 0.42
CA PHE A 288 -32.49 17.96 1.54
C PHE A 288 -32.07 16.55 1.10
N ASP A 289 -32.83 15.92 0.19
CA ASP A 289 -32.47 14.59 -0.35
C ASP A 289 -31.13 14.62 -1.10
N TYR A 290 -30.87 15.67 -1.87
CA TYR A 290 -29.56 15.88 -2.51
C TYR A 290 -28.43 16.03 -1.49
N CYS A 291 -28.67 16.79 -0.42
CA CYS A 291 -27.70 16.94 0.67
C CYS A 291 -27.40 15.59 1.34
N MET A 292 -28.43 14.80 1.64
CA MET A 292 -28.28 13.47 2.22
C MET A 292 -27.58 12.50 1.26
N LEU A 293 -27.90 12.54 -0.04
CA LEU A 293 -27.24 11.72 -1.05
C LEU A 293 -25.74 12.04 -1.13
N ALA A 294 -25.37 13.31 -1.16
CA ALA A 294 -23.98 13.75 -1.18
C ALA A 294 -23.24 13.38 0.12
N TYR A 295 -23.87 13.62 1.28
CA TYR A 295 -23.32 13.29 2.59
C TYR A 295 -23.04 11.79 2.75
N TRP A 296 -24.02 10.95 2.44
CA TRP A 296 -23.84 9.50 2.54
C TRP A 296 -22.93 8.92 1.47
N SER A 297 -22.82 9.57 0.30
CA SER A 297 -21.82 9.22 -0.71
C SER A 297 -20.42 9.44 -0.15
N LEU A 298 -20.21 10.57 0.53
CA LEU A 298 -18.93 10.88 1.16
C LEU A 298 -18.64 9.88 2.28
N ILE A 299 -19.61 9.58 3.16
CA ILE A 299 -19.43 8.57 4.21
C ILE A 299 -19.09 7.20 3.63
N ASN A 300 -19.77 6.76 2.56
CA ASN A 300 -19.45 5.49 1.91
C ASN A 300 -18.01 5.46 1.39
N VAL A 301 -17.47 6.58 0.90
CA VAL A 301 -16.05 6.67 0.49
C VAL A 301 -15.10 6.60 1.69
N TRP A 302 -15.47 7.16 2.85
CA TRP A 302 -14.64 7.11 4.06
C TRP A 302 -14.67 5.77 4.81
N LEU A 303 -15.80 5.06 4.75
CA LEU A 303 -15.94 3.74 5.38
C LEU A 303 -15.22 2.63 4.59
N LYS A 304 -15.02 2.85 3.30
CA LYS A 304 -14.34 1.95 2.36
C LYS A 304 -12.83 2.06 2.49
#